data_AF-A0A6A5S213-F1
#
_entry.id   AF-A0A6A5S213-F1
#
_cell.length_a   1.000
_cell.length_b   1.000
_cell.length_c   1.000
_cell.angle_alpha   90.00
_cell.angle_beta   90.00
_cell.angle_gamma   90.00
#
_symmetry.space_group_name_H-M   'P 1'
#
loop_
_entity.id
_entity.type
_entity.pdbx_description
1 polymer ?
#
loop_
_entity_poly.entity_id
_entity_poly.type
_entity_poly.pdbx_seq_one_letter_code
_entity_poly.pdbx_strand_id
1 'polypeptide(L)'
;MKAKVLSTLRERRAVPVDDSLAPPYTGSWKLLVTPIPPAQGSPLRFKRMLLSLSNMPLQWENPGLLDEALCVVPLERLYSEADEESSILEAEAASLGDGGRAAWGYQDCVVRALLRWFKRSFFTWSNNPPCSACQNATTAVGICAPTDEEQARSAKQVELYKCASPSCDAYERFPRYSDPFVLLQTRRGRSGEWANCFGMLCRALGSRVRWVWNAEDHTWIETFSVHRNRWVHVDPCEEVWDQPQLYTVGWVRKLTYCIAFSTDGAVDVTPRYVRGVKHSSPRTRCTEAELLHILAEITMKRRETMSEQDTAKLKDEHDCESMQFRKYLIAGLVHEVCNHLTQHGTRGRCDVDAEPGKSLGERTSGDRTS
;
A
#
# COMPACT_ATOMS: atom_id res chain seq x y z
N MET A 1 -56.71 34.55 22.41
CA MET A 1 -56.48 33.53 21.36
C MET A 1 -55.11 33.76 20.73
N LYS A 2 -54.29 32.69 20.67
CA LYS A 2 -53.01 32.54 19.92
C LYS A 2 -51.82 33.33 20.51
N ALA A 3 -50.76 32.75 21.10
CA ALA A 3 -50.16 31.41 21.05
C ALA A 3 -49.92 30.90 19.62
N LYS A 4 -48.82 31.35 18.98
CA LYS A 4 -47.93 30.60 18.07
C LYS A 4 -47.11 31.57 17.21
N VAL A 5 -45.90 31.90 17.65
CA VAL A 5 -44.81 32.30 16.76
C VAL A 5 -43.54 31.60 17.25
N LEU A 6 -43.50 30.29 17.05
CA LEU A 6 -42.31 29.44 17.16
C LEU A 6 -42.66 28.12 16.46
N SER A 7 -42.34 28.01 15.17
CA SER A 7 -42.04 26.76 14.45
C SER A 7 -42.23 26.91 12.93
N THR A 8 -41.16 27.20 12.21
CA THR A 8 -40.99 26.77 10.81
C THR A 8 -39.52 26.88 10.39
N LEU A 9 -38.63 26.20 11.12
CA LEU A 9 -37.41 25.64 10.52
C LEU A 9 -37.70 24.17 10.26
N ARG A 10 -38.40 23.92 9.15
CA ARG A 10 -38.73 22.58 8.67
C ARG A 10 -37.52 22.05 7.90
N GLU A 11 -36.87 21.05 8.49
CA GLU A 11 -36.27 19.88 7.84
C GLU A 11 -35.67 20.12 6.44
N ARG A 12 -34.37 20.46 6.40
CA ARG A 12 -33.56 20.08 5.23
C ARG A 12 -33.46 18.55 5.26
N ARG A 13 -34.23 17.88 4.40
CA ARG A 13 -34.06 16.45 4.11
C ARG A 13 -32.59 16.21 3.76
N ALA A 14 -31.94 15.32 4.50
CA ALA A 14 -30.67 14.75 4.08
C ALA A 14 -30.89 14.10 2.70
N VAL A 15 -30.07 14.47 1.72
CA VAL A 15 -30.01 13.77 0.44
C VAL A 15 -29.54 12.35 0.76
N PRO A 16 -30.24 11.30 0.31
CA PRO A 16 -29.75 9.93 0.49
C PRO A 16 -28.41 9.83 -0.24
N VAL A 17 -27.34 9.51 0.49
CA VAL A 17 -26.08 9.10 -0.13
C VAL A 17 -26.34 7.73 -0.72
N ASP A 18 -26.17 7.59 -2.03
CA ASP A 18 -26.26 6.30 -2.70
C ASP A 18 -25.08 5.42 -2.23
N ASP A 19 -25.41 4.34 -1.51
CA ASP A 19 -24.43 3.35 -1.01
C ASP A 19 -23.65 2.66 -2.13
N SER A 20 -24.06 2.81 -3.41
CA SER A 20 -23.33 2.29 -4.57
C SER A 20 -22.01 3.02 -4.86
N LEU A 21 -21.83 4.23 -4.33
CA LEU A 21 -20.68 5.10 -4.59
C LEU A 21 -19.53 4.92 -3.59
N ALA A 22 -19.69 4.04 -2.60
CA ALA A 22 -18.74 3.81 -1.53
C ALA A 22 -18.11 2.42 -1.66
N PRO A 23 -16.76 2.26 -1.63
CA PRO A 23 -16.19 0.91 -1.66
C PRO A 23 -16.80 0.11 -0.49
N PRO A 24 -17.02 -1.21 -0.64
CA PRO A 24 -17.83 -2.00 0.29
C PRO A 24 -17.34 -1.96 1.76
N TYR A 25 -16.10 -1.49 1.99
CA TYR A 25 -15.48 -1.28 3.29
C TYR A 25 -15.41 0.22 3.72
N THR A 26 -16.22 1.13 3.18
CA THR A 26 -16.04 2.59 3.39
C THR A 26 -17.12 3.33 4.17
N GLY A 27 -18.10 2.64 4.71
CA GLY A 27 -18.96 3.24 5.72
C GLY A 27 -18.19 3.58 7.00
N SER A 28 -18.83 4.36 7.84
CA SER A 28 -18.55 4.67 9.24
C SER A 28 -18.53 3.42 10.17
N TRP A 29 -18.27 2.23 9.62
CA TRP A 29 -18.69 0.93 10.14
C TRP A 29 -17.74 0.31 11.15
N LYS A 30 -16.44 0.67 11.23
CA LYS A 30 -15.58 0.14 12.31
C LYS A 30 -16.09 0.51 13.72
N LEU A 31 -16.92 1.54 13.85
CA LEU A 31 -17.58 1.92 15.11
C LEU A 31 -18.92 1.21 15.35
N LEU A 32 -19.52 0.59 14.32
CA LEU A 32 -20.85 -0.03 14.36
C LEU A 32 -20.83 -1.55 14.11
N VAL A 33 -19.72 -2.08 13.63
CA VAL A 33 -19.53 -3.50 13.35
C VAL A 33 -18.84 -4.13 14.54
N THR A 34 -19.60 -4.91 15.28
CA THR A 34 -19.10 -5.73 16.37
C THR A 34 -18.23 -6.85 15.79
N PRO A 35 -16.96 -7.00 16.22
CA PRO A 35 -16.12 -8.12 15.80
C PRO A 35 -16.77 -9.46 16.18
N ILE A 36 -16.83 -10.39 15.24
CA ILE A 36 -17.37 -11.73 15.47
C ILE A 36 -16.32 -12.80 15.16
N PRO A 37 -16.26 -13.92 15.90
CA PRO A 37 -15.36 -15.02 15.56
C PRO A 37 -15.62 -15.56 14.14
N PRO A 38 -14.57 -15.95 13.39
CA PRO A 38 -14.74 -16.47 12.03
C PRO A 38 -15.51 -17.79 12.01
N ALA A 39 -16.49 -17.88 11.11
CA ALA A 39 -17.22 -19.10 10.84
C ALA A 39 -16.33 -20.18 10.20
N GLN A 40 -16.85 -21.40 10.14
CA GLN A 40 -16.17 -22.53 9.51
C GLN A 40 -15.97 -22.31 8.00
N GLY A 41 -15.05 -23.06 7.39
CA GLY A 41 -14.82 -23.01 5.95
C GLY A 41 -13.86 -21.90 5.52
N SER A 42 -14.31 -20.97 4.67
CA SER A 42 -13.46 -19.92 4.08
C SER A 42 -12.92 -18.94 5.14
N PRO A 43 -13.75 -18.37 6.05
CA PRO A 43 -13.27 -17.40 7.03
C PRO A 43 -12.19 -17.99 7.95
N LEU A 44 -12.38 -19.24 8.42
CA LEU A 44 -11.37 -19.91 9.24
C LEU A 44 -10.07 -20.22 8.48
N ARG A 45 -10.14 -20.58 7.19
CA ARG A 45 -8.93 -20.72 6.35
C ARG A 45 -8.20 -19.39 6.19
N PHE A 46 -8.94 -18.31 5.99
CA PHE A 46 -8.36 -16.97 5.90
C PHE A 46 -7.72 -16.54 7.23
N LYS A 47 -8.36 -16.80 8.37
CA LYS A 47 -7.76 -16.61 9.71
C LYS A 47 -6.41 -17.32 9.83
N ARG A 48 -6.34 -18.62 9.52
CA ARG A 48 -5.09 -19.40 9.59
C ARG A 48 -4.00 -18.83 8.69
N MET A 49 -4.38 -18.37 7.49
CA MET A 49 -3.45 -17.72 6.57
C MET A 49 -2.91 -16.41 7.15
N LEU A 50 -3.76 -15.50 7.64
CA LEU A 50 -3.33 -14.22 8.21
C LEU A 50 -2.47 -14.43 9.47
N LEU A 51 -2.79 -15.42 10.31
CA LEU A 51 -1.95 -15.80 11.45
C LEU A 51 -0.56 -16.26 11.00
N SER A 52 -0.47 -17.08 9.95
CA SER A 52 0.82 -17.51 9.40
C SER A 52 1.63 -16.33 8.86
N LEU A 53 0.98 -15.47 8.06
CA LEU A 53 1.61 -14.27 7.48
C LEU A 53 2.08 -13.28 8.55
N SER A 54 1.35 -13.18 9.67
CA SER A 54 1.70 -12.29 10.79
C SER A 54 3.03 -12.63 11.47
N ASN A 55 3.63 -13.79 11.16
CA ASN A 55 4.94 -14.16 11.69
C ASN A 55 6.09 -13.58 10.86
N MET A 56 5.86 -13.09 9.64
CA MET A 56 6.92 -12.55 8.77
C MET A 56 7.77 -11.47 9.47
N PRO A 57 7.18 -10.40 10.06
CA PRO A 57 7.99 -9.35 10.70
C PRO A 57 8.71 -9.83 11.97
N LEU A 58 8.22 -10.89 12.62
CA LEU A 58 8.86 -11.40 13.84
C LEU A 58 10.21 -12.05 13.56
N GLN A 59 10.41 -12.56 12.34
CA GLN A 59 11.68 -13.14 11.93
C GLN A 59 12.81 -12.10 11.90
N TRP A 60 12.46 -10.82 11.74
CA TRP A 60 13.41 -9.72 11.70
C TRP A 60 13.96 -9.36 13.09
N GLU A 61 13.28 -9.75 14.18
CA GLU A 61 13.67 -9.39 15.55
C GLU A 61 14.86 -10.21 16.10
N ASN A 62 15.52 -11.00 15.25
CA ASN A 62 16.72 -11.75 15.64
C ASN A 62 17.94 -10.78 15.71
N PRO A 63 18.58 -10.58 16.88
CA PRO A 63 19.70 -9.64 16.99
C PRO A 63 20.89 -9.98 16.07
N GLY A 64 21.25 -11.27 15.95
CA GLY A 64 22.34 -11.69 15.08
C GLY A 64 22.07 -11.44 13.59
N LEU A 65 20.80 -11.54 13.18
CA LEU A 65 20.38 -11.16 11.83
C LEU A 65 20.55 -9.66 11.58
N LEU A 66 20.12 -8.85 12.54
CA LEU A 66 20.21 -7.39 12.43
C LEU A 66 21.68 -6.93 12.44
N ASP A 67 22.54 -7.56 13.24
CA ASP A 67 23.98 -7.29 13.24
C ASP A 67 24.62 -7.65 11.89
N GLU A 68 24.34 -8.85 11.35
CA GLU A 68 24.85 -9.26 10.04
C GLU A 68 24.35 -8.33 8.92
N ALA A 69 23.09 -7.90 8.99
CA ALA A 69 22.53 -6.93 8.07
C ALA A 69 23.32 -5.60 8.08
N LEU A 70 23.64 -5.07 9.27
CA LEU A 70 24.40 -3.83 9.40
C LEU A 70 25.83 -3.94 8.87
N CYS A 71 26.45 -5.12 8.91
CA CYS A 71 27.77 -5.36 8.31
C CYS A 71 27.76 -5.27 6.77
N VAL A 72 26.62 -5.55 6.14
CA VAL A 72 26.48 -5.58 4.68
C VAL A 72 26.04 -4.23 4.11
N VAL A 73 25.33 -3.44 4.91
CA VAL A 73 24.81 -2.13 4.55
C VAL A 73 25.96 -1.09 4.52
N PRO A 74 26.11 -0.27 3.46
CA PRO A 74 27.16 0.76 3.40
C PRO A 74 26.76 1.98 4.22
N LEU A 75 26.82 1.85 5.55
CA LEU A 75 26.30 2.84 6.51
C LEU A 75 26.87 4.24 6.30
N GLU A 76 28.19 4.38 6.11
CA GLU A 76 28.83 5.68 5.90
C GLU A 76 28.24 6.42 4.69
N ARG A 77 28.12 5.72 3.55
CA ARG A 77 27.53 6.28 2.33
C ARG A 77 26.06 6.67 2.56
N LEU A 78 25.29 5.82 3.22
CA LEU A 78 23.87 6.05 3.46
C LEU A 78 23.63 7.27 4.36
N TYR A 79 24.41 7.41 5.43
CA TYR A 79 24.31 8.56 6.32
C TYR A 79 24.78 9.85 5.63
N SER A 80 25.85 9.80 4.82
CA SER A 80 26.26 10.95 4.01
C SER A 80 25.15 11.40 3.04
N GLU A 81 24.54 10.46 2.30
CA GLU A 81 23.42 10.79 1.40
C GLU A 81 22.21 11.34 2.17
N ALA A 82 21.94 10.82 3.38
CA ALA A 82 20.85 11.28 4.22
C ALA A 82 21.10 12.66 4.84
N ASP A 83 22.34 12.96 5.23
CA ASP A 83 22.77 14.27 5.75
C ASP A 83 22.57 15.36 4.67
N GLU A 84 23.02 15.08 3.45
CA GLU A 84 22.82 15.97 2.30
C GLU A 84 21.33 16.20 2.02
N GLU A 85 20.55 15.12 1.94
CA GLU A 85 19.11 15.21 1.65
C GLU A 85 18.34 15.94 2.77
N SER A 86 18.65 15.66 4.04
CA SER A 86 18.04 16.34 5.18
C SER A 86 18.36 17.84 5.19
N SER A 87 19.62 18.19 4.91
CA SER A 87 20.06 19.59 4.83
C SER A 87 19.32 20.38 3.74
N ILE A 88 19.09 19.76 2.58
CA ILE A 88 18.30 20.35 1.50
C ILE A 88 16.86 20.58 1.95
N LEU A 89 16.22 19.58 2.55
CA LEU A 89 14.83 19.68 3.01
C LEU A 89 14.63 20.72 4.12
N GLU A 90 15.62 20.87 5.00
CA GLU A 90 15.64 21.90 6.03
C GLU A 90 15.79 23.30 5.43
N ALA A 91 16.69 23.47 4.46
CA ALA A 91 16.88 24.74 3.75
C ALA A 91 15.62 25.14 2.94
N GLU A 92 14.97 24.18 2.28
CA GLU A 92 13.69 24.37 1.59
C GLU A 92 12.59 24.83 2.56
N ALA A 93 12.49 24.19 3.73
CA ALA A 93 11.53 24.56 4.76
C ALA A 93 11.79 25.97 5.30
N ALA A 94 13.05 26.31 5.56
CA ALA A 94 13.44 27.65 6.01
C ALA A 94 13.12 28.73 4.96
N SER A 95 13.19 28.38 3.68
CA SER A 95 12.87 29.30 2.57
C SER A 95 11.37 29.60 2.43
N LEU A 96 10.48 28.76 2.98
CA LEU A 96 9.02 28.95 2.92
C LEU A 96 8.49 29.93 3.99
N GLY A 97 9.37 30.48 4.83
CA GLY A 97 9.00 31.43 5.89
C GLY A 97 8.59 30.76 7.20
N ASP A 98 7.99 31.56 8.09
CA ASP A 98 7.72 31.16 9.47
C ASP A 98 6.68 30.01 9.53
N GLY A 99 7.05 28.89 10.15
CA GLY A 99 6.22 27.68 10.25
C GLY A 99 6.47 26.61 9.19
N GLY A 100 7.42 26.80 8.27
CA GLY A 100 7.88 25.75 7.35
C GLY A 100 8.50 24.58 8.11
N ARG A 101 8.04 23.35 7.85
CA ARG A 101 8.67 22.11 8.34
C ARG A 101 9.22 21.34 7.16
N ALA A 102 10.40 20.75 7.32
CA ALA A 102 11.01 19.86 6.33
C ALA A 102 9.98 18.82 5.85
N ALA A 103 10.01 18.46 4.58
CA ALA A 103 9.05 17.49 4.06
C ALA A 103 9.17 16.13 4.76
N TRP A 104 10.39 15.78 5.19
CA TRP A 104 10.78 14.52 5.82
C TRP A 104 11.82 14.75 6.91
N GLY A 105 11.90 13.83 7.88
CA GLY A 105 12.95 13.87 8.90
C GLY A 105 14.20 13.12 8.47
N TYR A 106 15.26 13.23 9.28
CA TYR A 106 16.53 12.55 9.02
C TYR A 106 16.39 11.04 8.79
N GLN A 107 15.70 10.33 9.69
CA GLN A 107 15.49 8.89 9.57
C GLN A 107 14.73 8.51 8.29
N ASP A 108 13.81 9.37 7.83
CA ASP A 108 13.12 9.14 6.55
C ASP A 108 14.11 9.23 5.37
N CYS A 109 15.07 10.18 5.43
CA CYS A 109 16.14 10.32 4.44
C CYS A 109 17.07 9.10 4.44
N VAL A 110 17.40 8.55 5.62
CA VAL A 110 18.17 7.30 5.76
C VAL A 110 17.45 6.13 5.06
N VAL A 111 16.15 5.94 5.28
CA VAL A 111 15.39 4.87 4.61
C VAL A 111 15.30 5.10 3.10
N ARG A 112 15.19 6.35 2.65
CA ARG A 112 15.18 6.69 1.21
C ARG A 112 16.54 6.43 0.55
N ALA A 113 17.65 6.72 1.24
CA ALA A 113 18.99 6.33 0.78
C ALA A 113 19.12 4.80 0.72
N LEU A 114 18.62 4.09 1.74
CA LEU A 114 18.62 2.63 1.77
C LEU A 114 17.82 2.07 0.59
N LEU A 115 16.66 2.65 0.28
CA LEU A 115 15.80 2.27 -0.84
C LEU A 115 16.53 2.34 -2.18
N ARG A 116 17.25 3.46 -2.42
CA ARG A 116 18.06 3.65 -3.63
C ARG A 116 19.19 2.63 -3.72
N TRP A 117 19.97 2.45 -2.64
CA TRP A 117 21.04 1.47 -2.61
C TRP A 117 20.52 0.04 -2.81
N PHE A 118 19.41 -0.30 -2.17
CA PHE A 118 18.83 -1.63 -2.23
C PHE A 118 18.49 -2.02 -3.67
N LYS A 119 17.71 -1.17 -4.37
CA LYS A 119 17.30 -1.44 -5.75
C LYS A 119 18.46 -1.37 -6.74
N ARG A 120 19.35 -0.39 -6.60
CA ARG A 120 20.35 -0.07 -7.62
C ARG A 120 21.66 -0.83 -7.47
N SER A 121 21.93 -1.42 -6.31
CA SER A 121 23.24 -1.98 -6.01
C SER A 121 23.21 -3.29 -5.23
N PHE A 122 22.21 -3.52 -4.39
CA PHE A 122 22.22 -4.68 -3.49
C PHE A 122 21.42 -5.87 -4.02
N PHE A 123 20.17 -5.66 -4.42
CA PHE A 123 19.21 -6.73 -4.68
C PHE A 123 18.79 -6.76 -6.15
N THR A 124 18.65 -7.97 -6.70
CA THR A 124 18.40 -8.19 -8.13
C THR A 124 17.03 -8.79 -8.38
N TRP A 125 16.30 -8.26 -9.36
CA TRP A 125 15.02 -8.81 -9.77
C TRP A 125 15.26 -10.08 -10.59
N SER A 126 14.60 -11.18 -10.20
CA SER A 126 14.73 -12.46 -10.89
C SER A 126 13.35 -12.97 -11.29
N ASN A 127 13.01 -12.83 -12.57
CA ASN A 127 11.81 -13.46 -13.11
C ASN A 127 12.08 -14.92 -13.47
N ASN A 128 13.05 -15.16 -14.35
CA ASN A 128 13.58 -16.49 -14.67
C ASN A 128 15.10 -16.42 -14.46
N PRO A 129 15.71 -17.33 -13.70
CA PRO A 129 17.17 -17.34 -13.54
C PRO A 129 17.85 -17.69 -14.86
N PRO A 130 18.95 -17.02 -15.26
CA PRO A 130 19.73 -17.44 -16.42
C PRO A 130 20.39 -18.80 -16.15
N CYS A 131 20.69 -19.54 -17.22
CA CYS A 131 21.36 -20.84 -17.11
C CYS A 131 22.78 -20.66 -16.55
N SER A 132 23.09 -21.34 -15.45
CA SER A 132 24.40 -21.36 -14.82
C SER A 132 25.51 -21.89 -15.74
N ALA A 133 25.19 -22.85 -16.62
CA ALA A 133 26.16 -23.47 -17.52
C ALA A 133 26.52 -22.63 -18.75
N CYS A 134 25.57 -21.88 -19.32
CA CYS A 134 25.78 -21.17 -20.60
C CYS A 134 25.24 -19.74 -20.66
N GLN A 135 24.67 -19.23 -19.57
CA GLN A 135 24.10 -17.88 -19.42
C GLN A 135 22.91 -17.56 -20.35
N ASN A 136 22.45 -18.51 -21.15
CA ASN A 136 21.24 -18.35 -21.96
C ASN A 136 19.98 -18.25 -21.08
N ALA A 137 18.94 -17.66 -21.66
CA ALA A 137 17.62 -17.59 -21.05
C ALA A 137 17.07 -18.98 -20.74
N THR A 138 16.19 -19.04 -19.75
CA THR A 138 15.53 -20.26 -19.31
C THR A 138 14.01 -20.11 -19.37
N THR A 139 13.32 -21.25 -19.53
CA THR A 139 11.87 -21.33 -19.60
C THR A 139 11.34 -22.13 -18.42
N ALA A 140 10.28 -21.64 -17.78
CA ALA A 140 9.65 -22.31 -16.65
C ALA A 140 9.08 -23.68 -17.08
N VAL A 141 9.40 -24.72 -16.32
CA VAL A 141 8.94 -26.10 -16.56
C VAL A 141 7.89 -26.50 -15.53
N GLY A 142 8.00 -25.98 -14.31
CA GLY A 142 7.07 -26.27 -13.24
C GLY A 142 7.68 -26.06 -11.88
N ILE A 143 7.14 -26.77 -10.90
CA ILE A 143 7.55 -26.70 -9.50
C ILE A 143 8.02 -28.08 -9.07
N CYS A 144 9.09 -28.13 -8.29
CA CYS A 144 9.60 -29.35 -7.68
C CYS A 144 9.75 -29.19 -6.16
N ALA A 145 9.94 -30.32 -5.48
CA ALA A 145 10.22 -30.32 -4.05
C ALA A 145 11.59 -29.66 -3.78
N PRO A 146 11.73 -28.91 -2.67
CA PRO A 146 13.03 -28.46 -2.21
C PRO A 146 13.93 -29.65 -1.85
N THR A 147 15.24 -29.50 -2.08
CA THR A 147 16.24 -30.39 -1.51
C THR A 147 16.32 -30.20 0.01
N ASP A 148 16.96 -31.12 0.72
CA ASP A 148 17.15 -31.01 2.17
C ASP A 148 17.89 -29.70 2.55
N GLU A 149 18.87 -29.30 1.75
CA GLU A 149 19.61 -28.03 1.94
C GLU A 149 18.72 -26.80 1.71
N GLU A 150 17.92 -26.80 0.65
CA GLU A 150 17.00 -25.70 0.34
C GLU A 150 15.91 -25.58 1.41
N GLN A 151 15.38 -26.73 1.87
CA GLN A 151 14.38 -26.80 2.93
C GLN A 151 14.94 -26.33 4.27
N ALA A 152 16.17 -26.73 4.62
CA ALA A 152 16.87 -26.23 5.81
C ALA A 152 17.03 -24.71 5.81
N ARG A 153 17.11 -24.11 4.61
CA ARG A 153 17.16 -22.65 4.37
C ARG A 153 15.77 -22.01 4.19
N SER A 154 14.70 -22.67 4.63
CA SER A 154 13.30 -22.24 4.59
C SER A 154 12.60 -22.24 3.23
N ALA A 155 13.20 -22.80 2.17
CA ALA A 155 12.48 -22.94 0.90
C ALA A 155 11.34 -23.95 1.07
N LYS A 156 10.11 -23.51 0.80
CA LYS A 156 8.93 -24.39 0.77
C LYS A 156 8.61 -24.90 -0.62
N GLN A 157 9.11 -24.20 -1.63
CA GLN A 157 8.82 -24.44 -3.03
C GLN A 157 10.01 -24.05 -3.89
N VAL A 158 10.25 -24.81 -4.95
CA VAL A 158 11.31 -24.53 -5.91
C VAL A 158 10.72 -24.52 -7.31
N GLU A 159 10.88 -23.40 -7.99
CA GLU A 159 10.55 -23.27 -9.40
C GLU A 159 11.69 -23.85 -10.23
N LEU A 160 11.35 -24.65 -11.23
CA LEU A 160 12.30 -25.34 -12.10
C LEU A 160 12.25 -24.75 -13.51
N TYR A 161 13.42 -24.46 -14.05
CA TYR A 161 13.59 -23.85 -15.37
C TYR A 161 14.50 -24.71 -16.23
N LYS A 162 14.17 -24.88 -17.51
CA LYS A 162 15.05 -25.54 -18.50
C LYS A 162 15.76 -24.47 -19.34
N CYS A 163 17.04 -24.68 -19.62
CA CYS A 163 17.77 -23.83 -20.56
C CYS A 163 17.10 -23.83 -21.93
N ALA A 164 16.95 -22.64 -22.53
CA ALA A 164 16.35 -22.51 -23.86
C ALA A 164 17.32 -22.86 -25.00
N SER A 165 18.63 -23.01 -24.72
CA SER A 165 19.62 -23.37 -25.75
C SER A 165 19.50 -24.84 -26.14
N PRO A 166 19.34 -25.18 -27.44
CA PRO A 166 19.25 -26.57 -27.89
C PRO A 166 20.49 -27.41 -27.60
N SER A 167 21.64 -26.78 -27.39
CA SER A 167 22.90 -27.44 -27.05
C SER A 167 23.12 -27.58 -25.53
N CYS A 168 22.17 -27.14 -24.71
CA CYS A 168 22.28 -27.15 -23.25
C CYS A 168 21.04 -27.80 -22.62
N ASP A 169 21.21 -28.97 -22.03
CA ASP A 169 20.14 -29.67 -21.30
C ASP A 169 20.14 -29.36 -19.79
N ALA A 170 20.82 -28.30 -19.37
CA ALA A 170 20.87 -27.89 -17.97
C ALA A 170 19.50 -27.38 -17.48
N TYR A 171 19.29 -27.57 -16.18
CA TYR A 171 18.13 -27.08 -15.44
C TYR A 171 18.59 -26.13 -14.34
N GLU A 172 17.82 -25.07 -14.12
CA GLU A 172 18.02 -24.11 -13.05
C GLU A 172 16.92 -24.23 -12.00
N ARG A 173 17.34 -24.24 -10.74
CA ARG A 173 16.46 -24.24 -9.59
C ARG A 173 16.34 -22.82 -9.06
N PHE A 174 15.12 -22.40 -8.75
CA PHE A 174 14.84 -21.13 -8.11
C PHE A 174 14.03 -21.35 -6.83
N PRO A 175 14.71 -21.62 -5.69
CA PRO A 175 14.05 -21.81 -4.42
C PRO A 175 13.46 -20.49 -3.91
N ARG A 176 12.21 -20.55 -3.44
CA ARG A 176 11.51 -19.40 -2.84
C ARG A 176 11.80 -19.35 -1.35
N TYR A 177 12.85 -18.63 -0.98
CA TYR A 177 13.30 -18.50 0.41
C TYR A 177 12.48 -17.46 1.19
N SER A 178 12.12 -17.80 2.43
CA SER A 178 11.49 -16.86 3.36
C SER A 178 12.42 -16.34 4.45
N ASP A 179 13.56 -17.00 4.68
CA ASP A 179 14.54 -16.64 5.69
C ASP A 179 15.36 -15.40 5.28
N PRO A 180 15.29 -14.29 6.03
CA PRO A 180 16.06 -13.09 5.74
C PRO A 180 17.58 -13.28 5.70
N PHE A 181 18.16 -14.22 6.47
CA PHE A 181 19.60 -14.54 6.38
C PHE A 181 19.96 -15.03 4.98
N VAL A 182 19.10 -15.89 4.42
CA VAL A 182 19.29 -16.44 3.08
C VAL A 182 19.10 -15.36 2.02
N LEU A 183 18.17 -14.43 2.23
CA LEU A 183 17.94 -13.32 1.31
C LEU A 183 19.10 -12.31 1.30
N LEU A 184 19.74 -12.04 2.45
CA LEU A 184 20.97 -11.24 2.55
C LEU A 184 22.13 -11.81 1.70
N GLN A 185 22.19 -13.13 1.60
CA GLN A 185 23.23 -13.85 0.83
C GLN A 185 22.88 -13.98 -0.65
N THR A 186 21.64 -14.41 -0.95
CA THR A 186 21.20 -14.69 -2.32
C THR A 186 20.93 -13.42 -3.13
N ARG A 187 20.52 -12.33 -2.47
CA ARG A 187 20.36 -10.99 -3.03
C ARG A 187 19.52 -10.91 -4.31
N ARG A 188 18.56 -11.83 -4.46
CA ARG A 188 17.70 -11.90 -5.63
C ARG A 188 16.33 -12.48 -5.29
N GLY A 189 15.33 -12.10 -6.06
CA GLY A 189 13.96 -12.58 -5.85
C GLY A 189 12.91 -11.79 -6.62
N ARG A 190 11.66 -11.97 -6.23
CA ARG A 190 10.50 -11.17 -6.68
C ARG A 190 9.98 -10.32 -5.51
N SER A 191 8.82 -9.69 -5.69
CA SER A 191 8.23 -8.75 -4.72
C SER A 191 8.22 -9.25 -3.27
N GLY A 192 7.92 -10.54 -3.05
CA GLY A 192 7.96 -11.17 -1.73
C GLY A 192 9.33 -11.11 -1.06
N GLU A 193 10.36 -11.61 -1.75
CA GLU A 193 11.74 -11.61 -1.25
C GLU A 193 12.31 -10.18 -1.11
N TRP A 194 11.98 -9.30 -2.06
CA TRP A 194 12.36 -7.89 -2.02
C TRP A 194 11.81 -7.19 -0.79
N ALA A 195 10.49 -7.29 -0.56
CA ALA A 195 9.83 -6.67 0.59
C ALA A 195 10.32 -7.26 1.92
N ASN A 196 10.59 -8.57 1.96
CA ASN A 196 11.09 -9.23 3.17
C ASN A 196 12.51 -8.76 3.53
N CYS A 197 13.45 -8.83 2.57
CA CYS A 197 14.83 -8.43 2.81
C CYS A 197 14.93 -6.92 3.10
N PHE A 198 14.25 -6.08 2.31
CA PHE A 198 14.26 -4.64 2.53
C PHE A 198 13.62 -4.23 3.87
N GLY A 199 12.51 -4.87 4.24
CA GLY A 199 11.85 -4.65 5.53
C GLY A 199 12.75 -4.98 6.71
N MET A 200 13.48 -6.09 6.62
CA MET A 200 14.49 -6.47 7.62
C MET A 200 15.63 -5.45 7.70
N LEU A 201 16.16 -4.97 6.57
CA LEU A 201 17.20 -3.93 6.56
C LEU A 201 16.73 -2.62 7.18
N CYS A 202 15.49 -2.19 6.89
CA CYS A 202 14.88 -1.04 7.56
C CYS A 202 14.80 -1.24 9.07
N ARG A 203 14.47 -2.46 9.50
CA ARG A 203 14.39 -2.82 10.92
C ARG A 203 15.77 -2.81 11.59
N ALA A 204 16.82 -3.24 10.88
CA ALA A 204 18.21 -3.17 11.34
C ALA A 204 18.69 -1.74 11.57
N LEU A 205 18.27 -0.79 10.73
CA LEU A 205 18.52 0.65 10.89
C LEU A 205 17.63 1.32 11.96
N GLY A 206 16.88 0.54 12.75
CA GLY A 206 16.07 1.04 13.86
C GLY A 206 14.69 1.59 13.47
N SER A 207 14.25 1.45 12.22
CA SER A 207 12.91 1.88 11.82
C SER A 207 11.84 0.89 12.29
N ARG A 208 10.65 1.41 12.65
CA ARG A 208 9.45 0.56 12.79
C ARG A 208 8.93 0.21 11.41
N VAL A 209 8.69 -1.08 11.18
CA VAL A 209 8.35 -1.61 9.86
C VAL A 209 7.11 -2.47 9.95
N ARG A 210 6.24 -2.34 8.93
CA ARG A 210 5.18 -3.30 8.64
C ARG A 210 5.47 -3.99 7.31
N TRP A 211 5.27 -5.30 7.26
CA TRP A 211 5.16 -6.03 6.00
C TRP A 211 3.70 -6.00 5.53
N VAL A 212 3.46 -5.55 4.30
CA VAL A 212 2.11 -5.44 3.74
C VAL A 212 1.88 -6.55 2.74
N TRP A 213 0.90 -7.40 3.06
CA TRP A 213 0.38 -8.41 2.16
C TRP A 213 -0.77 -7.83 1.34
N ASN A 214 -0.70 -7.96 0.02
CA ASN A 214 -1.83 -7.74 -0.86
C ASN A 214 -2.32 -9.05 -1.49
N ALA A 215 -3.65 -9.17 -1.60
CA ALA A 215 -4.29 -10.39 -2.09
C ALA A 215 -4.08 -10.67 -3.59
N GLU A 216 -3.68 -9.66 -4.37
CA GLU A 216 -3.42 -9.71 -5.80
C GLU A 216 -1.92 -9.97 -6.11
N ASP A 217 -1.27 -10.78 -5.26
CA ASP A 217 0.10 -11.30 -5.42
C ASP A 217 1.19 -10.22 -5.51
N HIS A 218 1.04 -9.16 -4.69
CA HIS A 218 2.09 -8.17 -4.49
C HIS A 218 2.33 -7.93 -2.99
N THR A 219 3.54 -7.50 -2.66
CA THR A 219 3.93 -7.25 -1.27
C THR A 219 4.90 -6.09 -1.22
N TRP A 220 4.79 -5.26 -0.21
CA TRP A 220 5.65 -4.10 0.03
C TRP A 220 5.77 -3.88 1.54
N ILE A 221 6.36 -2.76 1.96
CA ILE A 221 6.46 -2.42 3.39
C ILE A 221 5.85 -1.05 3.69
N GLU A 222 5.56 -0.80 4.97
CA GLU A 222 5.38 0.54 5.49
C GLU A 222 6.43 0.82 6.56
N THR A 223 6.97 2.03 6.60
CA THR A 223 7.83 2.50 7.69
C THR A 223 7.13 3.60 8.47
N PHE A 224 7.31 3.66 9.79
CA PHE A 224 6.72 4.73 10.59
C PHE A 224 7.64 5.96 10.60
N SER A 225 7.19 7.06 9.99
CA SER A 225 7.89 8.33 10.07
C SER A 225 7.50 9.03 11.38
N VAL A 226 8.45 9.15 12.31
CA VAL A 226 8.27 9.93 13.54
C VAL A 226 8.06 11.41 13.19
N HIS A 227 8.78 11.92 12.20
CA HIS A 227 8.68 13.31 11.75
C HIS A 227 7.27 13.64 11.22
N ARG A 228 6.66 12.74 10.44
CA ARG A 228 5.31 12.91 9.89
C ARG A 228 4.21 12.34 10.77
N ASN A 229 4.58 11.67 11.87
CA ASN A 229 3.70 10.97 12.79
C ASN A 229 2.69 10.05 12.08
N ARG A 230 3.17 9.26 11.11
CA ARG A 230 2.34 8.29 10.37
C ARG A 230 3.17 7.22 9.69
N TRP A 231 2.49 6.15 9.32
CA TRP A 231 3.01 5.15 8.40
C TRP A 231 3.16 5.71 6.98
N VAL A 232 4.27 5.36 6.34
CA VAL A 232 4.70 5.75 5.02
C VAL A 232 4.85 4.50 4.17
N HIS A 233 4.19 4.48 3.02
CA HIS A 233 4.31 3.41 2.03
C HIS A 233 5.73 3.39 1.44
N VAL A 234 6.34 2.20 1.34
CA VAL A 234 7.61 2.00 0.65
C VAL A 234 7.56 0.74 -0.20
N ASP A 235 7.79 0.88 -1.50
CA ASP A 235 7.93 -0.24 -2.43
C ASP A 235 9.39 -0.36 -2.89
N PRO A 236 10.15 -1.38 -2.41
CA PRO A 236 11.53 -1.56 -2.79
C PRO A 236 11.72 -2.04 -4.22
N CYS A 237 10.77 -2.79 -4.78
CA CYS A 237 10.85 -3.23 -6.19
C CYS A 237 10.78 -2.03 -7.12
N GLU A 238 9.96 -1.05 -6.77
CA GLU A 238 9.73 0.14 -7.58
C GLU A 238 10.65 1.31 -7.21
N GLU A 239 11.34 1.26 -6.06
CA GLU A 239 12.05 2.41 -5.44
C GLU A 239 11.10 3.60 -5.25
N VAL A 240 9.93 3.30 -4.70
CA VAL A 240 8.87 4.29 -4.50
C VAL A 240 8.68 4.59 -3.01
N TRP A 241 8.74 5.89 -2.68
CA TRP A 241 8.51 6.42 -1.34
C TRP A 241 7.19 7.21 -1.29
N ASP A 242 6.31 6.86 -0.37
CA ASP A 242 5.05 7.57 -0.04
C ASP A 242 4.04 7.76 -1.19
N GLN A 243 3.98 6.82 -2.14
CA GLN A 243 2.99 6.84 -3.22
C GLN A 243 2.01 5.65 -3.14
N PRO A 244 1.10 5.60 -2.13
CA PRO A 244 0.19 4.46 -1.96
C PRO A 244 -0.84 4.30 -3.09
N GLN A 245 -1.00 5.29 -3.97
CA GLN A 245 -1.88 5.18 -5.15
C GLN A 245 -1.18 4.58 -6.38
N LEU A 246 0.11 4.21 -6.27
CA LEU A 246 0.87 3.58 -7.35
C LEU A 246 0.11 2.39 -7.96
N TYR A 247 -0.40 1.49 -7.12
CA TYR A 247 -1.03 0.25 -7.58
C TYR A 247 -2.40 0.48 -8.21
N THR A 248 -3.21 1.35 -7.61
CA THR A 248 -4.61 1.53 -8.01
C THR A 248 -4.77 2.54 -9.14
N VAL A 249 -4.03 3.63 -9.11
CA VAL A 249 -4.07 4.68 -10.13
C VAL A 249 -2.97 4.47 -11.17
N GLY A 250 -1.72 4.24 -10.73
CA GLY A 250 -0.58 4.07 -11.63
C GLY A 250 -0.67 2.79 -12.45
N TRP A 251 -0.87 1.64 -11.81
CA TRP A 251 -0.97 0.33 -12.47
C TRP A 251 -2.40 -0.06 -12.86
N VAL A 252 -3.38 0.79 -12.55
CA VAL A 252 -4.81 0.57 -12.86
C VAL A 252 -5.30 -0.79 -12.33
N ARG A 253 -4.81 -1.21 -11.15
CA ARG A 253 -5.25 -2.45 -10.51
C ARG A 253 -6.43 -2.22 -9.58
N LYS A 254 -7.28 -3.23 -9.47
CA LYS A 254 -8.28 -3.32 -8.41
C LYS A 254 -7.74 -4.20 -7.30
N LEU A 255 -7.83 -3.72 -6.06
CA LEU A 255 -7.34 -4.46 -4.89
C LEU A 255 -8.50 -4.87 -3.99
N THR A 256 -8.33 -6.00 -3.28
CA THR A 256 -9.33 -6.50 -2.31
C THR A 256 -8.88 -6.35 -0.85
N TYR A 257 -7.70 -6.86 -0.53
CA TYR A 257 -7.14 -6.81 0.83
C TYR A 257 -5.69 -6.31 0.76
N CYS A 258 -5.38 -5.30 1.57
CA CYS A 258 -4.02 -4.92 1.93
C CYS A 258 -3.92 -5.01 3.45
N ILE A 259 -3.26 -6.03 3.98
CA ILE A 259 -3.13 -6.28 5.41
C ILE A 259 -1.68 -6.08 5.81
N ALA A 260 -1.45 -5.15 6.73
CA ALA A 260 -0.13 -4.85 7.27
C ALA A 260 0.11 -5.62 8.56
N PHE A 261 1.30 -6.19 8.70
CA PHE A 261 1.75 -6.93 9.88
C PHE A 261 3.03 -6.31 10.42
N SER A 262 3.15 -6.21 11.74
CA SER A 262 4.37 -5.77 12.44
C SER A 262 4.54 -6.57 13.74
N THR A 263 5.64 -6.31 14.46
CA THR A 263 5.81 -6.73 15.86
C THR A 263 4.69 -6.25 16.77
N ASP A 264 4.00 -5.16 16.41
CA ASP A 264 3.00 -4.50 17.25
C ASP A 264 1.57 -5.04 17.00
N GLY A 265 1.36 -5.84 15.95
CA GLY A 265 0.06 -6.36 15.56
C GLY A 265 -0.23 -6.33 14.07
N ALA A 266 -1.52 -6.37 13.73
CA ALA A 266 -2.00 -6.41 12.34
C ALA A 266 -3.10 -5.37 12.10
N VAL A 267 -3.07 -4.72 10.93
CA VAL A 267 -4.02 -3.67 10.56
C VAL A 267 -4.47 -3.85 9.11
N ASP A 268 -5.78 -3.70 8.87
CA ASP A 268 -6.29 -3.54 7.52
C ASP A 268 -5.98 -2.13 7.01
N VAL A 269 -4.98 -2.06 6.13
CA VAL A 269 -4.48 -0.81 5.52
C VAL A 269 -5.06 -0.61 4.11
N THR A 270 -6.02 -1.43 3.68
CA THR A 270 -6.71 -1.28 2.38
C THR A 270 -7.16 0.16 2.09
N PRO A 271 -7.74 0.93 3.05
CA PRO A 271 -8.13 2.32 2.79
C PRO A 271 -6.99 3.28 2.42
N ARG A 272 -5.73 2.94 2.73
CA ARG A 272 -4.56 3.74 2.34
C ARG A 272 -4.35 3.68 0.82
N TYR A 273 -4.49 2.47 0.26
CA TYR A 273 -4.17 2.11 -1.13
C TYR A 273 -5.39 2.21 -2.06
N VAL A 274 -6.57 1.95 -1.52
CA VAL A 274 -7.83 1.94 -2.27
C VAL A 274 -8.72 3.06 -1.75
N ARG A 275 -8.83 4.14 -2.53
CA ARG A 275 -9.56 5.37 -2.16
C ARG A 275 -10.84 5.61 -2.97
N GLY A 276 -11.30 4.64 -3.77
CA GLY A 276 -12.52 4.80 -4.57
C GLY A 276 -13.05 3.45 -5.08
N VAL A 277 -14.35 3.37 -5.36
CA VAL A 277 -15.03 2.08 -5.65
C VAL A 277 -14.41 1.41 -6.86
N LYS A 278 -14.10 2.21 -7.89
CA LYS A 278 -13.49 1.76 -9.14
C LYS A 278 -12.16 1.03 -8.96
N HIS A 279 -11.46 1.28 -7.86
CA HIS A 279 -10.18 0.65 -7.51
C HIS A 279 -10.31 -0.53 -6.55
N SER A 280 -11.53 -0.86 -6.13
CA SER A 280 -11.83 -1.96 -5.22
C SER A 280 -12.45 -3.14 -5.96
N SER A 281 -12.20 -4.34 -5.44
CA SER A 281 -12.88 -5.57 -5.84
C SER A 281 -13.63 -6.16 -4.63
N PRO A 282 -14.67 -6.99 -4.84
CA PRO A 282 -15.44 -7.59 -3.75
C PRO A 282 -14.57 -8.43 -2.81
N ARG A 283 -14.76 -8.24 -1.50
CA ARG A 283 -14.07 -8.97 -0.44
C ARG A 283 -14.88 -10.19 -0.04
N THR A 284 -14.40 -11.38 -0.44
CA THR A 284 -15.18 -12.64 -0.31
C THR A 284 -14.56 -13.70 0.61
N ARG A 285 -13.37 -13.46 1.18
CA ARG A 285 -12.67 -14.45 2.03
C ARG A 285 -13.31 -14.59 3.41
N CYS A 286 -13.83 -13.50 3.96
CA CYS A 286 -14.63 -13.43 5.19
C CYS A 286 -15.47 -12.15 5.20
N THR A 287 -16.38 -12.01 6.15
CA THR A 287 -17.07 -10.74 6.43
C THR A 287 -16.13 -9.73 7.11
N GLU A 288 -16.48 -8.46 7.08
CA GLU A 288 -15.73 -7.39 7.74
C GLU A 288 -15.66 -7.58 9.27
N ALA A 289 -16.74 -8.04 9.89
CA ALA A 289 -16.80 -8.34 11.33
C ALA A 289 -15.82 -9.46 11.72
N GLU A 290 -15.70 -10.49 10.89
CA GLU A 290 -14.75 -11.58 11.10
C GLU A 290 -13.32 -11.12 10.88
N LEU A 291 -13.06 -10.29 9.86
CA LEU A 291 -11.72 -9.73 9.64
C LEU A 291 -11.28 -8.89 10.84
N LEU A 292 -12.15 -8.02 11.36
CA LEU A 292 -11.85 -7.23 12.56
C LEU A 292 -11.48 -8.12 13.75
N HIS A 293 -12.20 -9.22 13.96
CA HIS A 293 -11.89 -10.17 15.02
C HIS A 293 -10.52 -10.84 14.82
N ILE A 294 -10.21 -11.29 13.60
CA ILE A 294 -8.92 -11.93 13.29
C ILE A 294 -7.76 -10.96 13.53
N LEU A 295 -7.89 -9.71 13.09
CA LEU A 295 -6.85 -8.69 13.27
C LEU A 295 -6.68 -8.30 14.74
N ALA A 296 -7.79 -8.22 15.49
CA ALA A 296 -7.76 -7.98 16.93
C ALA A 296 -7.05 -9.12 17.67
N GLU A 297 -7.31 -10.38 17.32
CA GLU A 297 -6.65 -11.55 17.90
C GLU A 297 -5.14 -11.55 17.64
N ILE A 298 -4.71 -11.27 16.40
CA ILE A 298 -3.29 -11.13 16.07
C ILE A 298 -2.66 -10.00 16.88
N THR A 299 -3.32 -8.84 16.96
CA THR A 299 -2.81 -7.68 17.70
C THR A 299 -2.73 -7.95 19.20
N MET A 300 -3.72 -8.60 19.79
CA MET A 300 -3.69 -9.03 21.20
C MET A 300 -2.47 -9.91 21.45
N LYS A 301 -2.29 -10.95 20.63
CA LYS A 301 -1.16 -11.87 20.73
C LYS A 301 0.21 -11.17 20.66
N ARG A 302 0.32 -10.09 19.88
CA ARG A 302 1.55 -9.31 19.77
C ARG A 302 1.81 -8.38 20.96
N ARG A 303 0.76 -8.00 21.68
CA ARG A 303 0.82 -7.05 22.80
C ARG A 303 0.66 -7.71 24.18
N GLU A 304 0.54 -9.04 24.24
CA GLU A 304 0.35 -9.81 25.48
C GLU A 304 1.38 -9.49 26.58
N THR A 305 2.63 -9.20 26.21
CA THR A 305 3.73 -8.95 27.14
C THR A 305 4.14 -7.47 27.23
N MET A 306 3.41 -6.57 26.57
CA MET A 306 3.72 -5.13 26.56
C MET A 306 3.20 -4.43 27.82
N SER A 307 3.84 -3.31 28.18
CA SER A 307 3.36 -2.46 29.26
C SER A 307 2.02 -1.80 28.90
N GLU A 308 1.25 -1.39 29.91
CA GLU A 308 0.01 -0.63 29.69
C GLU A 308 0.27 0.70 28.97
N GLN A 309 1.40 1.35 29.29
CA GLN A 309 1.80 2.62 28.67
C GLN A 309 2.09 2.46 27.17
N ASP A 310 2.84 1.43 26.78
CA ASP A 310 3.15 1.15 25.37
C ASP A 310 1.89 0.74 24.61
N THR A 311 1.04 -0.07 25.24
CA THR A 311 -0.25 -0.49 24.67
C THR A 311 -1.16 0.70 24.41
N ALA A 312 -1.24 1.65 25.35
CA ALA A 312 -2.02 2.88 25.20
C ALA A 312 -1.48 3.75 24.06
N LYS A 313 -0.16 3.96 24.00
CA LYS A 313 0.48 4.71 22.91
C LYS A 313 0.18 4.10 21.53
N LEU A 314 0.33 2.77 21.39
CA LEU A 314 0.05 2.07 20.14
C LEU A 314 -1.45 2.10 19.76
N LYS A 315 -2.34 2.20 20.74
CA LYS A 315 -3.77 2.40 20.50
C LYS A 315 -4.05 3.80 19.97
N ASP A 316 -3.45 4.84 20.56
CA ASP A 316 -3.59 6.22 20.09
C ASP A 316 -3.08 6.37 18.64
N GLU A 317 -1.92 5.78 18.32
CA GLU A 317 -1.40 5.74 16.95
C GLU A 317 -2.35 5.04 15.97
N HIS A 318 -2.96 3.93 16.39
CA HIS A 318 -3.95 3.19 15.59
C HIS A 318 -5.23 4.01 15.35
N ASP A 319 -5.68 4.74 16.36
CA ASP A 319 -6.86 5.60 16.27
C ASP A 319 -6.59 6.79 15.34
N CYS A 320 -5.40 7.40 15.42
CA CYS A 320 -4.96 8.43 14.48
C CYS A 320 -4.92 7.91 13.03
N GLU A 321 -4.36 6.72 12.80
CA GLU A 321 -4.33 6.07 11.48
C GLU A 321 -5.76 5.78 10.96
N SER A 322 -6.64 5.29 11.83
CA SER A 322 -8.04 5.05 11.49
C SER A 322 -8.78 6.34 11.10
N MET A 323 -8.51 7.46 11.78
CA MET A 323 -9.03 8.76 11.37
C MET A 323 -8.49 9.22 10.01
N GLN A 324 -7.22 8.97 9.73
CA GLN A 324 -6.62 9.25 8.42
C GLN A 324 -7.30 8.44 7.31
N PHE A 325 -7.56 7.16 7.54
CA PHE A 325 -8.29 6.32 6.58
C PHE A 325 -9.68 6.87 6.29
N ARG A 326 -10.44 7.29 7.31
CA ARG A 326 -11.75 7.92 7.10
C ARG A 326 -11.64 9.16 6.22
N LYS A 327 -10.62 10.01 6.41
CA LYS A 327 -10.39 11.19 5.56
C LYS A 327 -10.15 10.81 4.10
N TYR A 328 -9.35 9.77 3.84
CA TYR A 328 -9.10 9.29 2.47
C TYR A 328 -10.37 8.79 1.79
N LEU A 329 -11.20 8.06 2.52
CA LEU A 329 -12.45 7.51 1.99
C LEU A 329 -13.46 8.63 1.70
N ILE A 330 -13.65 9.56 2.63
CA ILE A 330 -14.52 10.73 2.42
C ILE A 330 -14.04 11.55 1.22
N ALA A 331 -12.73 11.81 1.10
CA ALA A 331 -12.19 12.54 -0.04
C ALA A 331 -12.45 11.81 -1.36
N GLY A 332 -12.31 10.49 -1.38
CA GLY A 332 -12.63 9.64 -2.53
C GLY A 332 -14.10 9.72 -2.95
N LEU A 333 -15.00 9.58 -1.98
CA LEU A 333 -16.45 9.70 -2.16
C LEU A 333 -16.84 11.07 -2.72
N VAL A 334 -16.33 12.14 -2.12
CA VAL A 334 -16.60 13.51 -2.55
C VAL A 334 -16.13 13.72 -3.99
N HIS A 335 -14.93 13.24 -4.33
CA HIS A 335 -14.42 13.34 -5.70
C HIS A 335 -15.31 12.61 -6.71
N GLU A 336 -15.81 11.42 -6.37
CA GLU A 336 -16.69 10.63 -7.22
C GLU A 336 -18.05 11.32 -7.43
N VAL A 337 -18.64 11.85 -6.35
CA VAL A 337 -19.89 12.64 -6.41
C VAL A 337 -19.70 13.90 -7.26
N CYS A 338 -18.62 14.66 -7.07
CA CYS A 338 -18.33 15.86 -7.86
C CYS A 338 -18.21 15.52 -9.36
N ASN A 339 -17.51 14.44 -9.71
CA ASN A 339 -17.38 14.01 -11.09
C ASN A 339 -18.75 13.65 -11.70
N HIS A 340 -19.61 12.93 -10.98
CA HIS A 340 -20.97 12.63 -11.44
C HIS A 340 -21.79 13.91 -11.68
N LEU A 341 -21.75 14.87 -10.76
CA LEU A 341 -22.48 16.14 -10.91
C LEU A 341 -21.99 16.96 -12.12
N THR A 342 -20.69 16.99 -12.38
CA THR A 342 -20.13 17.70 -13.56
C THR A 342 -20.49 17.03 -14.89
N GLN A 343 -20.59 15.70 -14.93
CA GLN A 343 -20.99 14.96 -16.14
C GLN A 343 -22.49 15.09 -16.45
N HIS A 344 -23.33 15.30 -15.43
CA HIS A 344 -24.77 15.51 -15.61
C HIS A 344 -25.18 17.00 -15.73
N GLY A 345 -24.34 17.94 -15.29
CA GLY A 345 -24.61 19.38 -15.32
C GLY A 345 -24.49 20.06 -16.69
N THR A 346 -23.86 19.42 -17.68
CA THR A 346 -23.75 19.96 -19.06
C THR A 346 -24.92 19.61 -19.98
N ARG A 347 -25.92 18.87 -19.50
CA ARG A 347 -27.12 18.49 -20.29
C ARG A 347 -28.36 19.34 -20.04
N GLY A 348 -28.26 20.39 -19.22
CA GLY A 348 -29.38 21.23 -18.84
C GLY A 348 -29.13 22.72 -19.12
N ARG A 349 -29.03 23.11 -20.40
CA ARG A 349 -29.37 24.49 -20.78
C ARG A 349 -30.55 24.42 -21.74
N CYS A 350 -31.67 24.88 -21.21
CA CYS A 350 -32.98 24.90 -21.84
C CYS A 350 -32.94 25.60 -23.19
N ASP A 351 -33.45 24.91 -24.21
CA ASP A 351 -34.12 25.55 -25.33
C ASP A 351 -35.22 26.45 -24.78
N VAL A 352 -35.17 27.72 -25.14
CA VAL A 352 -36.32 28.61 -25.08
C VAL A 352 -36.56 29.04 -26.52
N ASP A 353 -37.70 28.60 -27.04
CA ASP A 353 -38.20 28.86 -28.37
C ASP A 353 -38.22 30.35 -28.73
N ALA A 354 -37.81 30.66 -29.95
CA ALA A 354 -38.21 31.88 -30.64
C ALA A 354 -38.47 31.55 -32.13
N GLU A 355 -39.75 31.56 -32.50
CA GLU A 355 -40.24 31.33 -33.87
C GLU A 355 -39.87 32.47 -34.86
N PRO A 356 -39.94 32.21 -36.20
CA PRO A 356 -39.45 33.10 -37.24
C PRO A 356 -40.53 34.04 -37.79
N GLY A 357 -40.29 35.36 -37.71
CA GLY A 357 -41.10 36.40 -38.36
C GLY A 357 -40.34 37.15 -39.46
N LYS A 358 -40.90 37.13 -40.68
CA LYS A 358 -40.39 37.79 -41.90
C LYS A 358 -40.46 39.32 -41.86
N SER A 359 -39.49 40.01 -42.46
CA SER A 359 -39.72 41.24 -43.25
C SER A 359 -38.59 41.49 -44.28
N LEU A 360 -39.01 41.89 -45.49
CA LEU A 360 -38.23 42.16 -46.70
C LEU A 360 -37.48 43.52 -46.71
N GLY A 361 -36.50 43.61 -47.63
CA GLY A 361 -35.93 44.84 -48.23
C GLY A 361 -34.47 45.09 -47.83
N GLU A 362 -33.50 45.49 -48.65
CA GLU A 362 -33.37 45.73 -50.10
C GLU A 362 -31.85 45.87 -50.43
N ARG A 363 -31.46 45.53 -51.67
CA ARG A 363 -30.24 45.78 -52.48
C ARG A 363 -29.21 46.83 -51.97
N THR A 364 -27.89 46.62 -52.10
CA THR A 364 -27.03 47.01 -53.25
C THR A 364 -25.57 46.53 -52.99
N SER A 365 -24.94 45.69 -53.84
CA SER A 365 -23.95 45.97 -54.91
C SER A 365 -22.61 46.64 -54.52
N GLY A 366 -21.49 45.99 -54.90
CA GLY A 366 -20.12 46.55 -54.99
C GLY A 366 -19.07 45.61 -54.37
N ASP A 367 -18.52 44.62 -55.08
CA ASP A 367 -17.46 44.63 -56.10
C ASP A 367 -16.01 44.76 -55.54
N ARG A 368 -15.16 43.85 -56.04
CA ARG A 368 -13.69 43.85 -56.19
C ARG A 368 -12.70 43.60 -55.03
N THR A 369 -12.09 42.41 -55.13
CA THR A 369 -10.64 42.11 -55.27
C THR A 369 -9.62 42.78 -54.34
N SER A 370 -8.89 41.96 -53.57
CA SER A 370 -7.51 41.52 -53.85
C SER A 370 -7.14 40.32 -52.99
#